data_AF-A0A5P1ENM9-F1
#
_entry.id   AF-A0A5P1ENM9-F1
#
_cell.length_a   1.000
_cell.length_b   1.000
_cell.length_c   1.000
_cell.angle_alpha   90.00
_cell.angle_beta   90.00
_cell.angle_gamma   90.00
#
_symmetry.space_group_name_H-M   'P 1'
#
loop_
_entity.id
_entity.type
_entity.pdbx_description
1 polymer ?
#
loop_
_entity_poly.entity_id
_entity_poly.type
_entity_poly.pdbx_seq_one_letter_code
_entity_poly.pdbx_strand_id
1 'polypeptide(L)' 'VLKTIETYRKYSYAQAVPANEIQPKSYEEYLGLKGRVEILQRSQRNLLGEDLTPLSTKELEQLENQVAMSLKQIRLTK' A
#
# COMPACT_ATOMS: atom_id res chain seq x y z
N VAL A 1 -12.95 19.76 22.79
CA VAL A 1 -13.01 18.79 21.67
C VAL A 1 -12.85 19.48 20.31
N LEU A 2 -13.73 20.42 19.92
CA LEU A 2 -13.61 21.17 18.64
C LEU A 2 -12.25 21.87 18.48
N LYS A 3 -11.81 22.60 19.51
CA LYS A 3 -10.53 23.31 19.50
C LYS A 3 -9.31 22.38 19.32
N THR A 4 -9.39 21.15 19.82
CA THR A 4 -8.34 20.13 19.66
C THR A 4 -8.32 19.59 18.24
N ILE A 5 -9.48 19.38 17.63
CA ILE A 5 -9.62 18.95 16.22
C ILE A 5 -9.13 20.05 15.27
N GLU A 6 -9.47 21.32 15.53
CA GLU A 6 -9.00 22.45 14.73
C GLU A 6 -7.49 22.64 14.83
N THR A 7 -6.94 22.48 16.04
CA THR A 7 -5.50 22.53 16.27
C THR A 7 -4.80 21.40 15.50
N TYR A 8 -5.30 20.17 15.61
CA TYR A 8 -4.77 19.03 14.87
C TYR A 8 -4.85 19.24 13.35
N ARG A 9 -5.98 19.73 12.84
CA ARG A 9 -6.14 20.06 11.41
C ARG A 9 -5.16 21.13 10.97
N LYS A 10 -4.97 22.20 11.75
CA LYS A 10 -4.04 23.29 11.45
C LYS A 10 -2.60 22.80 11.37
N TYR A 11 -2.17 21.96 12.32
CA TYR A 11 -0.81 21.40 12.31
C TYR A 11 -0.62 20.30 11.25
N SER A 12 -1.66 19.49 10.97
CA SER A 12 -1.65 18.50 9.89
C SER A 12 -1.55 19.17 8.51
N TYR A 13 -2.28 20.27 8.29
CA TYR A 13 -2.16 21.06 7.06
C TYR A 13 -0.84 21.83 6.98
N ALA A 14 -0.26 22.24 8.11
CA ALA A 14 1.05 22.90 8.16
C ALA A 14 2.24 21.94 7.94
N GLN A 15 2.06 20.64 8.21
CA GLN A 15 3.03 19.59 7.91
C GLN A 15 2.85 18.97 6.52
N ALA A 16 1.70 19.21 5.87
CA ALA A 16 1.59 18.95 4.45
C ALA A 16 2.51 19.93 3.74
N VAL A 17 3.62 19.42 3.19
CA VAL A 17 4.53 20.21 2.36
C VAL A 17 3.65 20.97 1.36
N PRO A 18 3.62 22.30 1.38
CA PRO A 18 2.77 23.04 0.46
C PRO A 18 3.14 22.59 -0.95
N ALA A 19 2.15 22.29 -1.79
CA ALA A 19 2.38 21.79 -3.15
C ALA A 19 3.35 22.68 -3.96
N ASN A 20 3.53 23.93 -3.54
CA ASN A 20 4.44 24.92 -4.11
C ASN A 20 5.91 24.79 -3.67
N GLU A 21 6.24 24.04 -2.61
CA GLU A 21 7.61 23.77 -2.15
C GLU A 21 8.10 22.36 -2.51
N ILE A 22 7.21 21.51 -3.02
CA ILE A 22 7.62 20.22 -3.58
C ILE A 22 8.35 20.53 -4.88
N GLN A 23 9.69 20.50 -4.84
CA GLN A 23 10.48 20.55 -6.06
C GLN A 23 9.94 19.50 -7.04
N PRO A 24 9.83 19.78 -8.35
CA PRO A 24 9.27 18.83 -9.32
C PRO A 24 9.85 17.42 -9.19
N LYS A 25 11.15 17.31 -8.88
CA LYS A 25 11.85 16.05 -8.56
C LYS A 25 11.29 15.32 -7.34
N SER A 26 11.03 16.02 -6.24
CA SER A 26 10.44 15.45 -5.01
C SER A 26 9.01 14.98 -5.24
N TYR A 27 8.25 15.65 -6.12
CA TYR A 27 6.90 15.24 -6.46
C TYR A 27 6.89 13.99 -7.34
N GLU A 28 7.77 13.91 -8.34
CA GLU A 28 7.95 12.72 -9.17
C GLU A 28 8.38 11.49 -8.35
N GLU A 29 9.33 11.68 -7.42
CA GLU A 29 9.74 10.63 -6.47
C GLU A 29 8.58 10.17 -5.59
N TYR A 30 7.78 11.12 -5.07
CA TYR A 30 6.58 10.81 -4.31
C TYR A 30 5.57 10.00 -5.13
N LEU A 31 5.30 10.40 -6.38
CA LEU A 31 4.38 9.67 -7.26
C LEU A 31 4.87 8.24 -7.53
N GLY A 32 6.18 8.08 -7.76
CA GLY A 32 6.80 6.77 -7.91
C GLY A 32 6.63 5.90 -6.65
N LEU A 33 6.86 6.49 -5.47
CA LEU A 33 6.67 5.79 -4.20
C LEU A 33 5.19 5.42 -3.98
N LYS A 34 4.27 6.34 -4.25
CA LYS A 34 2.82 6.12 -4.13
C LYS A 34 2.37 4.96 -5.01
N GLY A 35 2.78 4.92 -6.27
CA GLY A 35 2.45 3.80 -7.17
C GLY A 35 2.97 2.46 -6.65
N ARG A 36 4.19 2.42 -6.08
CA ARG A 36 4.73 1.20 -5.45
C ARG A 36 3.90 0.77 -4.25
N VAL A 37 3.45 1.71 -3.42
CA VAL A 37 2.57 1.42 -2.27
C VAL A 37 1.24 0.84 -2.73
N GLU A 38 0.63 1.41 -3.76
CA GLU A 38 -0.65 0.91 -4.31
C GLU A 38 -0.53 -0.53 -4.85
N ILE A 39 0.56 -0.84 -5.54
CA ILE A 39 0.85 -2.22 -6.01
C ILE A 39 1.01 -3.17 -4.83
N LEU A 40 1.77 -2.77 -3.79
CA LEU A 40 1.97 -3.60 -2.60
C LEU A 40 0.67 -3.85 -1.85
N GLN A 41 -0.17 -2.82 -1.69
CA GLN A 41 -1.47 -2.95 -1.04
C GLN A 41 -2.41 -3.87 -1.83
N ARG A 42 -2.40 -3.78 -3.16
CA ARG A 42 -3.17 -4.70 -4.01
C ARG A 42 -2.67 -6.13 -3.88
N SER A 43 -1.36 -6.34 -3.89
CA SER A 43 -0.75 -7.65 -3.68
C SER A 43 -1.14 -8.26 -2.32
N GLN A 44 -1.15 -7.45 -1.25
CA GLN A 44 -1.60 -7.89 0.07
C GLN A 44 -3.07 -8.33 0.06
N ARG A 45 -3.96 -7.56 -0.57
CA ARG A 45 -5.38 -7.93 -0.72
C ARG A 45 -5.54 -9.24 -1.47
N ASN A 46 -4.81 -9.41 -2.57
CA ASN A 46 -4.82 -10.68 -3.32
C ASN A 46 -4.38 -11.85 -2.43
N LEU A 47 -3.30 -11.71 -1.65
CA LEU A 47 -2.84 -12.74 -0.71
C LEU A 47 -3.86 -13.08 0.39
N LEU A 48 -4.75 -12.14 0.72
CA LEU A 48 -5.87 -12.34 1.65
C LEU A 48 -7.14 -12.90 0.98
N GLY A 49 -7.11 -13.13 -0.34
CA GLY A 49 -8.24 -13.63 -1.11
C GLY A 49 -9.22 -12.55 -1.57
N GLU A 50 -8.83 -11.27 -1.51
CA GLU A 50 -9.61 -10.12 -1.96
C GLU A 50 -9.17 -9.65 -3.36
N ASP A 51 -9.99 -8.83 -4.04
CA ASP A 51 -9.68 -8.23 -5.35
C ASP A 51 -9.14 -9.21 -6.42
N LEU A 52 -9.64 -10.45 -6.41
CA LEU A 52 -9.14 -11.51 -7.30
C LEU A 52 -9.69 -11.46 -8.72
N THR A 53 -10.86 -10.85 -8.93
CA THR A 53 -11.53 -10.72 -10.23
C THR A 53 -10.63 -10.24 -11.39
N PRO A 54 -9.75 -9.25 -11.22
CA PRO A 54 -8.86 -8.78 -12.29
C PRO A 54 -7.66 -9.70 -12.58
N LEU A 55 -7.45 -10.78 -11.83
CA LEU A 55 -6.34 -11.72 -12.06
C LEU A 55 -6.74 -12.76 -13.12
N SER A 56 -5.80 -13.07 -14.01
CA SER A 56 -5.93 -14.20 -14.92
C SER A 56 -5.80 -15.54 -14.18
N THR A 57 -6.24 -16.63 -14.81
CA THR A 57 -6.10 -17.99 -14.27
C THR A 57 -4.65 -18.34 -13.92
N LYS A 58 -3.70 -17.91 -14.77
CA LYS A 58 -2.26 -18.11 -14.52
C LYS A 58 -1.78 -17.35 -13.28
N GLU A 59 -2.22 -16.11 -13.09
CA GLU A 59 -1.84 -15.31 -11.92
C GLU A 59 -2.48 -15.86 -10.64
N LEU A 60 -3.70 -16.37 -10.71
CA LEU A 60 -4.36 -17.06 -9.59
C LEU A 60 -3.63 -18.34 -9.19
N GLU A 61 -3.21 -19.16 -10.16
CA GLU A 61 -2.42 -20.37 -9.90
C GLU A 61 -1.06 -20.03 -9.26
N GLN A 62 -0.40 -18.97 -9.74
CA GLN A 62 0.85 -18.49 -9.12
C GLN A 62 0.63 -18.03 -7.69
N LEU A 63 -0.45 -17.29 -7.43
CA LEU A 63 -0.82 -16.80 -6.10
C LEU A 63 -1.12 -17.95 -5.14
N GLU A 64 -1.88 -18.95 -5.58
CA GLU A 64 -2.19 -20.15 -4.80
C GLU A 64 -0.92 -20.92 -4.43
N ASN A 65 -0.04 -21.15 -5.41
CA ASN A 65 1.25 -21.81 -5.18
C ASN A 65 2.12 -21.05 -4.18
N GLN A 66 2.18 -19.72 -4.30
CA GLN A 66 2.93 -18.87 -3.36
C GLN A 66 2.40 -19.04 -1.92
N VAL A 67 1.08 -18.97 -1.74
CA VAL A 67 0.45 -19.13 -0.42
C VAL A 67 0.70 -20.53 0.13
N ALA A 68 0.54 -21.58 -0.68
CA ALA A 68 0.77 -22.96 -0.27
C ALA A 68 2.22 -23.21 0.19
N MET A 69 3.20 -22.69 -0.55
CA MET A 69 4.61 -22.78 -0.19
C MET A 69 4.92 -22.03 1.11
N SER A 70 4.43 -20.78 1.25
CA SER A 70 4.62 -19.99 2.47
C SER A 70 4.00 -20.65 3.70
N LEU A 71 2.79 -21.21 3.59
CA LEU A 71 2.14 -21.95 4.67
C LEU A 71 2.91 -23.21 5.05
N LYS A 72 3.40 -23.96 4.07
CA LYS A 72 4.25 -25.14 4.33
C LYS A 72 5.50 -24.72 5.11
N GLN A 73 6.18 -23.66 4.67
CA GLN A 73 7.37 -23.15 5.36
C GLN A 73 7.06 -22.72 6.80
N ILE A 74 5.99 -21.95 7.02
CA ILE A 74 5.58 -21.50 8.37
C ILE A 74 5.31 -22.70 9.28
N ARG A 75 4.65 -23.75 8.78
CA ARG A 75 4.36 -24.98 9.53
C ARG A 75 5.60 -25.80 9.84
N LEU A 76 6.62 -25.78 8.99
CA LEU A 76 7.90 -26.47 9.23
C LEU A 76 8.81 -25.72 10.21
N THR A 77 8.63 -24.41 10.33
CA THR A 77 9.48 -23.54 11.18
C THR A 77 8.89 -23.34 12.58
N LYS A 78 7.66 -23.82 12.83
CA LYS A 78 7.00 -23.86 14.14
C LYS A 78 7.05 -25.28 14.70
#